data_AF-A0A5K1GAL7-F1
#
_entry.id   AF-A0A5K1GAL7-F1
#
_cell.length_a   1.000
_cell.length_b   1.000
_cell.length_c   1.000
_cell.angle_alpha   90.00
_cell.angle_beta   90.00
_cell.angle_gamma   90.00
#
_symmetry.space_group_name_H-M   'P 1'
#
loop_
_entity.id
_entity.type
_entity.pdbx_description
1 polymer ?
#
loop_
_entity_poly.entity_id
_entity_poly.type
_entity_poly.pdbx_seq_one_letter_code
_entity_poly.pdbx_strand_id
1 'polypeptide(L)' 'LEACAHPFFDELREPNARLPNGRPLPPLFNFKQE' A
#
# COMPACT_ATOMS: atom_id res chain seq x y z
N LEU A 1 -10.79 -5.45 7.45
CA LEU A 1 -9.35 -5.29 7.19
C LEU A 1 -8.71 -6.49 6.50
N GLU A 2 -9.31 -7.69 6.59
CA GLU A 2 -8.76 -8.95 6.05
C GLU A 2 -8.49 -8.89 4.53
N ALA A 3 -9.34 -8.23 3.74
CA ALA A 3 -9.09 -8.03 2.31
C ALA A 3 -7.84 -7.20 2.02
N CYS A 4 -7.51 -6.21 2.88
CA CYS A 4 -6.30 -5.40 2.73
C CYS A 4 -5.02 -6.18 3.07
N ALA A 5 -5.14 -7.29 3.82
CA ALA A 5 -4.05 -8.20 4.13
C ALA A 5 -3.83 -9.26 3.03
N HIS A 6 -4.65 -9.29 1.98
CA HIS A 6 -4.53 -10.27 0.91
C HIS A 6 -3.19 -10.15 0.17
N PRO A 7 -2.54 -11.27 -0.23
CA PRO A 7 -1.23 -11.28 -0.91
C PRO A 7 -1.17 -10.46 -2.20
N PHE A 8 -2.31 -10.26 -2.85
CA PHE A 8 -2.44 -9.39 -4.02
C PHE A 8 -1.90 -7.96 -3.78
N PHE A 9 -1.96 -7.48 -2.52
CA PHE A 9 -1.49 -6.14 -2.15
C PHE A 9 -0.07 -6.13 -1.57
N ASP A 10 0.67 -7.24 -1.62
CA ASP A 10 2.03 -7.32 -1.05
C ASP A 10 2.97 -6.30 -1.69
N GLU A 11 2.87 -6.10 -3.00
CA GLU A 11 3.69 -5.11 -3.74
C GLU A 11 3.50 -3.68 -3.20
N LEU A 12 2.31 -3.33 -2.71
CA LEU A 12 2.04 -1.99 -2.15
C LEU A 12 2.72 -1.76 -0.79
N ARG A 13 3.24 -2.82 -0.16
CA ARG A 13 3.97 -2.75 1.12
C ARG A 13 5.48 -2.66 0.92
N GLU A 14 5.98 -2.87 -0.29
CA GLU A 14 7.41 -2.78 -0.59
C GLU A 14 7.92 -1.33 -0.43
N PRO A 15 9.05 -1.10 0.27
CA PRO A 15 9.56 0.25 0.55
C PRO A 15 9.84 1.10 -0.69
N ASN A 16 10.09 0.42 -1.83
CA ASN A 16 10.48 1.04 -3.08
C ASN A 16 9.34 1.08 -4.12
N ALA A 17 8.13 0.63 -3.75
CA ALA A 17 6.99 0.61 -4.65
C ALA A 17 6.62 2.03 -5.10
N ARG A 18 6.36 2.17 -6.41
CA ARG A 18 6.09 3.45 -7.07
C ARG A 18 4.98 3.28 -8.09
N LEU A 19 4.30 4.37 -8.37
CA LEU A 19 3.38 4.43 -9.50
C LEU A 19 4.15 4.21 -10.81
N PRO A 20 3.50 3.75 -11.89
CA PRO A 20 4.14 3.54 -13.19
C PRO A 20 4.86 4.77 -13.76
N ASN A 21 4.51 5.97 -13.29
CA ASN A 21 5.16 7.23 -13.65
C ASN A 21 6.37 7.60 -12.76
N GLY A 22 6.80 6.71 -11.86
CA GLY A 22 7.93 6.90 -10.94
C GLY A 22 7.63 7.71 -9.68
N ARG A 23 6.42 8.26 -9.52
CA ARG A 23 6.02 8.99 -8.31
C ARG A 23 5.81 8.04 -7.12
N PRO A 24 6.02 8.50 -5.88
CA PRO A 24 5.74 7.69 -4.70
C PRO A 24 4.24 7.35 -4.62
N LEU A 25 3.92 6.23 -3.97
CA LEU A 25 2.55 5.87 -3.64
C LEU A 25 1.93 6.90 -2.67
N PRO A 26 0.61 7.13 -2.72
CA PRO A 26 -0.07 7.92 -1.70
C PRO A 26 -0.03 7.22 -0.33
N PRO A 27 -0.42 7.88 0.78
CA PRO A 27 -0.53 7.21 2.07
C PRO A 27 -1.54 6.05 2.02
N LEU A 28 -1.07 4.81 2.14
CA LEU A 28 -1.92 3.61 2.09
C LEU A 28 -2.21 3.00 3.46
N PHE A 29 -1.40 3.32 4.48
CA PHE A 29 -1.41 2.65 5.79
C PHE A 29 -1.74 3.59 6.95
N ASN A 30 -2.35 4.74 6.66
CA ASN A 30 -2.82 5.71 7.65
C ASN A 30 -4.18 5.32 8.26
N PHE A 31 -4.28 4.10 8.78
CA PHE A 31 -5.50 3.62 9.42
C PHE A 31 -5.77 4.43 10.70
N LYS A 32 -7.02 4.84 10.88
CA LYS A 32 -7.47 5.42 12.16
C LYS A 32 -7.90 4.28 13.06
N GLN A 33 -7.58 4.38 14.34
CA GLN A 33 -8.20 3.54 15.35
C GLN A 33 -9.67 3.96 15.44
N GLU A 34 -10.58 2.99 15.38
CA GLU A 34 -12.02 3.22 15.53
C GLU A 34 -12.39 3.49 17.00
#